data_AF-A0A7S3JBB9-F1
#
_entry.id   AF-A0A7S3JBB9-F1
#
_cell.length_a   1.000
_cell.length_b   1.000
_cell.length_c   1.000
_cell.angle_alpha   90.00
_cell.angle_beta   90.00
_cell.angle_gamma   90.00
#
_symmetry.space_group_name_H-M   'P 1'
#
loop_
_entity.id
_entity.type
_entity.pdbx_description
1 polymer ?
#
loop_
_entity_poly.entity_id
_entity_poly.type
_entity_poly.pdbx_seq_one_letter_code
_entity_poly.pdbx_strand_id
1 'polypeptide(L)'
;MWMEIQIKLGKLYLEKGDFGKLDQLIAELKKGCTEGGSSEHDNSYLLEIYSLEIQLCVETNNSKRLRAIYPETEKLSTVLNDPRVTGVIKEHGGKMFMKEKQWKRACDELFEAFKCYQEVANPEAKVILKYVILASIISNSEINYADTREAKVYQEDKEISALMNLRVAYENNDYQEILAILNKVKKDDFMVRCLDDFMRNIRLNALIIKIRPYKNVELKYLAKELEISEKEVKTLLVELILDQRIDGKIDQKQGYLELSSAKKDVISKKKHQAISSWLDSLADLNGKIIQNKY
;
A
#
# COMPACT_ATOMS: atom_id res chain seq x y z
N MET A 1 31.01 4.14 26.57
CA MET A 1 30.78 3.40 27.84
C MET A 1 29.46 3.72 28.53
N TRP A 2 29.18 4.94 29.02
CA TRP A 2 27.87 5.24 29.66
C TRP A 2 26.70 5.10 28.68
N MET A 3 26.78 5.70 27.49
CA MET A 3 25.74 5.61 26.44
C MET A 3 25.44 4.16 26.03
N GLU A 4 26.46 3.33 25.83
CA GLU A 4 26.30 1.91 25.45
C GLU A 4 25.57 1.09 26.52
N ILE A 5 25.82 1.38 27.80
CA ILE A 5 25.13 0.72 28.91
C ILE A 5 23.66 1.13 28.93
N GLN A 6 23.37 2.41 28.71
CA GLN A 6 21.99 2.90 28.65
C GLN A 6 21.23 2.36 27.44
N ILE A 7 21.87 2.25 26.27
CA ILE A 7 21.25 1.62 25.08
C ILE A 7 20.94 0.14 25.35
N LYS A 8 21.86 -0.60 25.98
CA LYS A 8 21.61 -1.99 26.40
C LYS A 8 20.48 -2.08 27.42
N LEU A 9 20.40 -1.15 28.37
CA LEU A 9 19.28 -1.05 29.30
C LEU A 9 17.96 -0.78 28.56
N GLY A 10 17.97 0.07 27.53
CA GLY A 10 16.82 0.32 26.66
C GLY A 10 16.33 -0.94 25.95
N LYS A 11 17.25 -1.74 25.40
CA LYS A 11 16.93 -3.06 24.81
C LYS A 11 16.27 -3.99 25.83
N LEU A 12 16.77 -4.02 27.07
CA LEU A 12 16.15 -4.81 28.15
C LEU A 12 14.77 -4.30 28.57
N TYR A 13 14.53 -2.99 28.57
CA TYR A 13 13.19 -2.44 28.84
C TYR A 13 12.19 -2.79 27.74
N LEU A 14 12.65 -2.81 26.49
CA LEU A 14 11.85 -3.23 25.35
C LEU A 14 11.46 -4.70 25.47
N GLU A 15 12.41 -5.59 25.77
CA GLU A 15 12.15 -7.02 25.99
C GLU A 15 11.19 -7.28 27.16
N LYS A 16 11.23 -6.42 28.20
CA LYS A 16 10.34 -6.52 29.37
C LYS A 16 8.97 -5.86 29.17
N GLY A 17 8.79 -5.03 28.14
CA GLY A 17 7.57 -4.24 27.93
C GLY A 17 7.40 -3.02 28.85
N ASP A 18 8.49 -2.55 29.48
CA ASP A 18 8.49 -1.39 30.39
C ASP A 18 8.54 -0.06 29.60
N PHE A 19 7.50 0.20 28.81
CA PHE A 19 7.48 1.29 27.80
C PHE A 19 7.61 2.69 28.39
N GLY A 20 7.06 2.95 29.59
CA GLY A 20 7.14 4.26 30.23
C GLY A 20 8.56 4.66 30.64
N LYS A 21 9.34 3.70 31.16
CA LYS A 21 10.75 3.93 31.52
C LYS A 21 11.62 4.03 30.27
N LEU A 22 11.32 3.25 29.24
CA LEU A 22 12.01 3.33 27.96
C LEU A 22 11.84 4.72 27.32
N ASP A 23 10.65 5.31 27.37
CA ASP A 23 10.41 6.64 26.79
C ASP A 23 11.18 7.74 27.52
N GLN A 24 11.23 7.69 28.86
CA GLN A 24 12.05 8.60 29.67
C GLN A 24 13.54 8.45 29.34
N LEU A 25 14.02 7.22 29.25
CA LEU A 25 15.40 6.92 28.91
C LEU A 25 15.78 7.43 27.50
N ILE A 26 14.90 7.24 26.51
CA ILE A 26 15.11 7.75 25.14
C ILE A 26 15.20 9.27 25.14
N ALA A 27 14.33 9.97 25.89
CA ALA A 27 14.35 11.43 25.97
C ALA A 27 15.66 11.94 26.59
N GLU A 28 16.15 11.29 27.66
CA GLU A 28 17.44 11.61 28.30
C GLU A 28 18.61 11.37 27.34
N LEU A 29 18.61 10.24 26.63
CA LEU A 29 19.68 9.87 25.69
C LEU A 29 19.75 10.82 24.49
N LYS A 30 18.60 11.21 23.93
CA LYS A 30 18.54 12.19 22.83
C LYS A 30 19.08 13.55 23.24
N LYS A 31 18.76 14.00 24.46
CA LYS A 31 19.27 15.26 25.02
C LYS A 31 20.78 15.21 25.21
N GLY A 32 21.29 14.10 25.74
CA GLY A 32 22.73 13.88 25.90
C GLY A 32 23.50 13.90 24.58
N CYS A 33 22.94 13.37 23.49
CA CYS A 33 23.58 13.39 22.17
C CYS A 33 23.49 14.76 21.46
N THR A 34 22.46 15.58 21.75
CA THR A 34 22.34 16.93 21.13
C THR A 34 23.21 17.97 21.81
N GLU A 35 23.56 17.78 23.09
CA GLU A 35 24.42 18.68 23.86
C GLU A 35 25.94 18.42 23.65
N GLY A 36 26.32 17.25 23.11
CA GLY A 36 27.71 16.79 22.99
C GLY A 36 28.52 17.30 21.78
N GLY A 37 27.89 17.99 20.83
CA GLY A 37 28.50 18.36 19.54
C GLY A 37 28.47 17.22 18.51
N SER A 38 28.23 17.52 17.22
CA SER A 38 28.09 16.50 16.17
C SER A 38 29.42 15.81 15.82
N SER A 39 29.79 14.79 16.60
CA SER A 39 30.80 13.81 16.17
C SER A 39 30.15 12.65 15.40
N GLU A 40 30.91 11.95 14.55
CA GLU A 40 30.42 10.76 13.84
C GLU A 40 29.97 9.66 14.80
N HIS A 41 30.63 9.52 15.95
CA HIS A 41 30.25 8.57 17.00
C HIS A 41 28.90 8.91 17.63
N ASP A 42 28.61 10.20 17.85
CA ASP A 42 27.31 10.63 18.38
C ASP A 42 26.18 10.35 17.39
N ASN A 43 26.44 10.45 16.08
CA ASN A 43 25.47 10.06 15.05
C ASN A 43 25.18 8.55 15.07
N SER A 44 26.18 7.69 15.32
CA SER A 44 25.96 6.23 15.48
C SER A 44 25.03 5.93 16.65
N TYR A 45 25.32 6.51 17.81
CA TYR A 45 24.50 6.30 19.02
C TYR A 45 23.10 6.87 18.83
N LEU A 46 22.96 8.00 18.15
CA LEU A 46 21.67 8.59 17.84
C LEU A 46 20.82 7.70 16.92
N LEU A 47 21.43 7.04 15.94
CA LEU A 47 20.79 6.05 15.07
C LEU A 47 20.27 4.84 15.87
N GLU A 48 21.08 4.33 16.81
CA GLU A 48 20.66 3.27 17.73
C GLU A 48 19.48 3.71 18.62
N ILE A 49 19.52 4.93 19.15
CA ILE A 49 18.43 5.51 19.96
C ILE A 49 17.15 5.63 19.13
N TYR A 50 17.24 6.08 17.88
CA TYR A 50 16.08 6.13 16.99
C TYR A 50 15.53 4.74 16.67
N SER A 51 16.38 3.72 16.53
CA SER A 51 15.90 2.34 16.35
C SER A 51 15.06 1.86 17.53
N LEU A 52 15.50 2.15 18.77
CA LEU A 52 14.76 1.82 19.99
C LEU A 52 13.43 2.57 20.05
N GLU A 53 13.42 3.84 19.66
CA GLU A 53 12.20 4.64 19.64
C GLU A 53 11.21 4.17 18.57
N ILE A 54 11.70 3.77 17.39
CA ILE A 54 10.89 3.20 16.33
C ILE A 54 10.24 1.90 16.80
N GLN A 55 11.01 1.01 17.43
CA GLN A 55 10.47 -0.23 18.00
C GLN A 55 9.45 0.07 19.11
N LEU A 56 9.71 1.04 20.00
CA LEU A 56 8.74 1.50 20.99
C LEU A 56 7.44 1.99 20.34
N CYS A 57 7.54 2.77 19.25
CA CYS A 57 6.36 3.26 18.52
C CYS A 57 5.55 2.13 17.90
N VAL A 58 6.21 1.05 17.48
CA VAL A 58 5.56 -0.12 16.88
C VAL A 58 4.78 -0.89 17.94
N GLU A 59 5.38 -1.15 19.09
CA GLU A 59 4.73 -1.82 20.22
C GLU A 59 3.56 -0.99 20.78
N THR A 60 3.71 0.33 20.85
CA THR A 60 2.65 1.25 21.30
C THR A 60 1.64 1.64 20.22
N ASN A 61 1.79 1.13 18.99
CA ASN A 61 1.00 1.48 17.80
C ASN A 61 0.91 3.00 17.52
N ASN A 62 1.95 3.76 17.85
CA ASN A 62 2.01 5.21 17.64
C ASN A 62 2.57 5.56 16.25
N SER A 63 1.74 5.39 15.22
CA SER A 63 2.11 5.68 13.82
C SER A 63 2.46 7.16 13.56
N LYS A 64 1.90 8.09 14.36
CA LYS A 64 2.16 9.54 14.19
C LYS A 64 3.60 9.88 14.58
N ARG A 65 4.06 9.33 15.71
CA ARG A 65 5.43 9.53 16.20
C ARG A 65 6.44 8.88 15.25
N LEU A 66 6.17 7.66 14.77
CA LEU A 66 7.00 6.98 13.77
C LEU A 66 7.22 7.83 12.51
N ARG A 67 6.15 8.42 11.96
CA ARG A 67 6.23 9.30 10.78
C ARG A 67 7.08 10.54 11.00
N ALA A 68 7.11 11.07 12.22
CA ALA A 68 7.92 12.25 12.54
C ALA A 68 9.41 11.92 12.69
N ILE A 69 9.73 10.73 13.21
CA ILE A 69 11.10 10.30 13.50
C ILE A 69 11.81 9.78 12.25
N TYR A 70 11.11 9.04 11.38
CA TYR A 70 11.71 8.35 10.26
C TYR A 70 12.55 9.27 9.33
N PRO A 71 12.07 10.46 8.93
CA PRO A 71 12.87 11.37 8.10
C PRO A 71 14.14 11.89 8.79
N GLU A 72 14.16 11.96 10.13
CA GLU A 72 15.37 12.33 10.86
C GLU A 72 16.42 11.22 10.81
N THR A 73 16.01 9.95 10.73
CA THR A 73 16.95 8.83 10.55
C THR A 73 17.59 8.80 9.16
N GLU A 74 16.86 9.20 8.11
CA GLU A 74 17.40 9.28 6.74
C GLU A 74 18.48 10.36 6.59
N LYS A 75 18.36 11.48 7.32
CA LYS A 75 19.41 12.53 7.31
C LYS A 75 20.73 12.01 7.89
N LEU A 76 20.65 11.10 8.86
CA LEU A 76 21.78 10.55 9.61
C LEU A 76 22.39 9.31 8.94
N SER A 77 21.66 8.63 8.06
CA SER A 77 22.10 7.39 7.41
C SER A 77 23.30 7.56 6.46
N THR A 78 23.72 8.79 6.19
CA THR A 78 24.90 9.10 5.35
C THR A 78 26.23 8.80 6.05
N VAL A 79 26.24 8.60 7.37
CA VAL A 79 27.47 8.62 8.19
C VAL A 79 27.88 7.24 8.75
N LEU A 80 26.99 6.26 8.92
CA LEU A 80 27.36 4.98 9.56
C LEU A 80 26.56 3.74 9.12
N ASN A 81 27.30 2.62 9.01
CA ASN A 81 26.93 1.34 8.41
C ASN A 81 26.85 0.20 9.46
N ASP A 82 25.91 0.24 10.42
CA ASP A 82 25.54 -1.00 11.12
C ASP A 82 24.29 -1.61 10.46
N PRO A 83 24.43 -2.67 9.65
CA PRO A 83 23.31 -3.32 8.99
C PRO A 83 22.24 -3.80 9.98
N ARG A 84 22.60 -4.08 11.25
CA ARG A 84 21.63 -4.52 12.27
C ARG A 84 20.62 -3.43 12.58
N VAL A 85 21.13 -2.21 12.81
CA VAL A 85 20.33 -1.05 13.19
C VAL A 85 19.58 -0.53 11.97
N THR A 86 20.28 -0.40 10.84
CA THR A 86 19.69 0.04 9.58
C THR A 86 18.57 -0.89 9.12
N GLY A 87 18.77 -2.21 9.22
CA GLY A 87 17.75 -3.20 8.86
C GLY A 87 16.45 -3.02 9.64
N VAL A 88 16.53 -2.84 10.97
CA VAL A 88 15.36 -2.62 11.84
C VAL A 88 14.64 -1.32 11.49
N ILE A 89 15.37 -0.24 11.26
CA ILE A 89 14.78 1.06 10.92
C ILE A 89 14.05 0.96 9.58
N LYS A 90 14.74 0.44 8.56
CA LYS A 90 14.22 0.29 7.20
C LYS A 90 13.02 -0.66 7.13
N GLU A 91 13.02 -1.73 7.91
CA GLU A 91 11.86 -2.64 8.03
C GLU A 91 10.61 -1.87 8.49
N HIS A 92 10.71 -1.16 9.61
CA HIS A 92 9.56 -0.49 10.22
C HIS A 92 9.13 0.73 9.41
N GLY A 93 10.07 1.43 8.76
CA GLY A 93 9.79 2.45 7.76
C GLY A 93 9.02 1.91 6.56
N GLY A 94 9.48 0.80 6.00
CA GLY A 94 8.80 0.09 4.94
C GLY A 94 7.37 -0.35 5.30
N LYS A 95 7.19 -0.94 6.49
CA LYS A 95 5.87 -1.30 7.02
C LYS A 95 4.97 -0.07 7.24
N MET A 96 5.53 1.06 7.67
CA MET A 96 4.80 2.33 7.77
C MET A 96 4.32 2.80 6.39
N PHE A 97 5.20 2.82 5.38
CA PHE A 97 4.83 3.23 4.02
C PHE A 97 3.79 2.31 3.38
N MET A 98 3.84 1.00 3.67
CA MET A 98 2.76 0.07 3.27
C MET A 98 1.41 0.46 3.87
N LYS A 99 1.35 0.82 5.17
CA LYS A 99 0.11 1.30 5.80
C LYS A 99 -0.41 2.59 5.17
N GLU A 100 0.50 3.43 4.66
CA GLU A 100 0.18 4.69 3.98
C GLU A 100 -0.11 4.54 2.48
N LYS A 101 -0.12 3.31 1.96
CA LYS A 101 -0.34 3.00 0.54
C LYS A 101 0.74 3.58 -0.38
N GLN A 102 1.91 3.92 0.16
CA GLN A 102 3.08 4.34 -0.61
C GLN A 102 3.91 3.12 -1.03
N TRP A 103 3.34 2.28 -1.90
CA TRP A 103 3.87 0.95 -2.23
C TRP A 103 5.28 0.97 -2.85
N LYS A 104 5.57 1.96 -3.70
CA LYS A 104 6.90 2.07 -4.35
C LYS A 104 8.00 2.33 -3.32
N ARG A 105 7.83 3.36 -2.48
CA ARG A 105 8.77 3.67 -1.39
C ARG A 105 8.87 2.52 -0.40
N ALA A 106 7.75 1.92 -0.02
CA ALA A 106 7.75 0.76 0.86
C ALA A 106 8.60 -0.39 0.29
N CYS A 107 8.51 -0.65 -1.01
CA CYS A 107 9.28 -1.68 -1.68
C CYS A 107 10.79 -1.42 -1.57
N ASP A 108 11.23 -0.19 -1.85
CA ASP A 108 12.64 0.20 -1.83
C ASP A 108 13.21 0.07 -0.41
N GLU A 109 12.51 0.63 0.59
CA GLU A 109 12.93 0.60 1.99
C GLU A 109 12.97 -0.83 2.56
N LEU A 110 11.96 -1.66 2.26
CA LEU A 110 11.95 -3.07 2.68
C LEU A 110 13.04 -3.89 1.98
N PHE A 111 13.41 -3.53 0.75
CA PHE A 111 14.48 -4.23 0.04
C PHE A 111 15.86 -3.88 0.61
N GLU A 112 16.07 -2.62 1.03
CA GLU A 112 17.25 -2.24 1.80
C GLU A 112 17.30 -3.00 3.14
N ALA A 113 16.18 -3.08 3.86
CA ALA A 113 16.08 -3.86 5.09
C ALA A 113 16.44 -5.35 4.87
N PHE A 114 15.95 -5.94 3.77
CA PHE A 114 16.26 -7.31 3.39
C PHE A 114 17.76 -7.54 3.17
N LYS A 115 18.43 -6.63 2.43
CA LYS A 115 19.89 -6.70 2.22
C LYS A 115 20.65 -6.68 3.54
N CYS A 116 20.30 -5.75 4.43
CA CYS A 116 20.91 -5.64 5.74
C CYS A 116 20.70 -6.92 6.59
N TYR A 117 19.51 -7.52 6.57
CA TYR A 117 19.25 -8.77 7.27
C TYR A 117 19.97 -9.98 6.66
N GLN A 118 20.18 -9.98 5.35
CA GLN A 118 20.97 -11.02 4.71
C GLN A 118 22.45 -10.93 5.10
N GLU A 119 23.03 -9.71 5.16
CA GLU A 119 24.42 -9.49 5.57
C GLU A 119 24.68 -9.99 7.00
N VAL A 120 23.70 -9.84 7.90
CA VAL A 120 23.79 -10.27 9.30
C VAL A 120 23.32 -11.73 9.48
N ALA A 121 22.83 -12.39 8.42
CA ALA A 121 22.20 -13.71 8.49
C ALA A 121 21.04 -13.79 9.51
N ASN A 122 20.22 -12.72 9.60
CA ASN A 122 19.01 -12.71 10.43
C ASN A 122 17.94 -13.64 9.81
N PRO A 123 17.36 -14.59 10.56
CA PRO A 123 16.28 -15.46 10.06
C PRO A 123 15.05 -14.71 9.56
N GLU A 124 14.82 -13.47 10.01
CA GLU A 124 13.71 -12.63 9.58
C GLU A 124 13.85 -12.13 8.14
N ALA A 125 15.03 -12.25 7.51
CA ALA A 125 15.25 -11.88 6.11
C ALA A 125 14.21 -12.52 5.17
N LYS A 126 13.82 -13.79 5.43
CA LYS A 126 12.78 -14.48 4.68
C LYS A 126 11.42 -13.78 4.78
N VAL A 127 11.06 -13.31 5.98
CA VAL A 127 9.78 -12.62 6.21
C VAL A 127 9.76 -11.28 5.48
N ILE A 128 10.84 -10.51 5.57
CA ILE A 128 10.96 -9.23 4.86
C ILE A 128 10.89 -9.41 3.36
N LEU A 129 11.56 -10.44 2.81
CA LEU A 129 11.49 -10.74 1.38
C LEU A 129 10.04 -10.98 0.90
N LYS A 130 9.19 -11.62 1.71
CA LYS A 130 7.76 -11.76 1.38
C LYS A 130 7.07 -10.41 1.25
N TYR A 131 7.36 -9.47 2.16
CA TYR A 131 6.80 -8.12 2.10
C TYR A 131 7.32 -7.35 0.89
N VAL A 132 8.61 -7.48 0.55
CA VAL A 132 9.19 -6.87 -0.66
C VAL A 132 8.48 -7.36 -1.91
N ILE A 133 8.32 -8.68 -2.07
CA ILE A 133 7.64 -9.25 -3.24
C ILE A 133 6.17 -8.82 -3.28
N LEU A 134 5.49 -8.77 -2.13
CA LEU A 134 4.12 -8.30 -2.09
C LEU A 134 4.01 -6.81 -2.48
N ALA A 135 4.87 -5.95 -1.94
CA ALA A 135 4.92 -4.53 -2.33
C ALA A 135 5.25 -4.35 -3.82
N SER A 136 6.14 -5.18 -4.38
CA SER A 136 6.52 -5.08 -5.79
C SER A 136 5.36 -5.44 -6.72
N ILE A 137 4.58 -6.48 -6.39
CA ILE A 137 3.37 -6.86 -7.12
C ILE A 137 2.33 -5.73 -7.04
N ILE A 138 2.06 -5.19 -5.85
CA ILE A 138 1.05 -4.12 -5.66
C ILE A 138 1.46 -2.82 -6.36
N SER A 139 2.75 -2.47 -6.33
CA SER A 139 3.28 -1.26 -6.98
C SER A 139 3.43 -1.40 -8.50
N ASN A 140 3.15 -2.58 -9.06
CA ASN A 140 3.40 -2.94 -10.45
C ASN A 140 4.85 -2.63 -10.87
N SER A 141 5.80 -2.98 -9.98
CA SER A 141 7.23 -2.76 -10.24
C SER A 141 7.72 -3.75 -11.30
N GLU A 142 8.47 -3.23 -12.27
CA GLU A 142 9.11 -4.03 -13.33
C GLU A 142 10.17 -4.98 -12.74
N ILE A 143 10.77 -4.60 -11.62
CA ILE A 143 11.84 -5.35 -10.96
C ILE A 143 11.28 -6.58 -10.26
N ASN A 144 11.76 -7.76 -10.65
CA ASN A 144 11.51 -8.98 -9.91
C ASN A 144 12.54 -9.16 -8.79
N TYR A 145 12.18 -8.70 -7.59
CA TYR A 145 13.07 -8.75 -6.43
C TYR A 145 13.44 -10.17 -5.99
N ALA A 146 12.66 -11.20 -6.34
CA ALA A 146 12.97 -12.59 -6.04
C ALA A 146 14.07 -13.19 -6.95
N ASP A 147 14.36 -12.56 -8.09
CA ASP A 147 15.43 -12.97 -9.01
C ASP A 147 16.77 -12.29 -8.70
N THR A 148 16.78 -11.37 -7.73
CA THR A 148 17.99 -10.68 -7.29
C THR A 148 18.99 -11.69 -6.71
N ARG A 149 20.30 -11.39 -6.84
CA ARG A 149 21.37 -12.28 -6.36
C ARG A 149 21.20 -12.60 -4.87
N GLU A 150 20.77 -11.60 -4.13
CA GLU A 150 20.45 -11.60 -2.71
C GLU A 150 19.31 -12.59 -2.38
N ALA A 151 18.26 -12.62 -3.20
CA ALA A 151 17.09 -13.48 -2.98
C ALA A 151 17.25 -14.93 -3.49
N LYS A 152 18.26 -15.23 -4.30
CA LYS A 152 18.46 -16.59 -4.89
C LYS A 152 18.48 -17.72 -3.87
N VAL A 153 19.00 -17.45 -2.67
CA VAL A 153 19.06 -18.44 -1.56
C VAL A 153 17.67 -18.91 -1.12
N TYR A 154 16.63 -18.10 -1.38
CA TYR A 154 15.26 -18.37 -0.96
C TYR A 154 14.34 -18.85 -2.10
N GLN A 155 14.85 -19.02 -3.32
CA GLN A 155 14.01 -19.36 -4.49
C GLN A 155 13.35 -20.73 -4.39
N GLU A 156 14.01 -21.71 -3.77
CA GLU A 156 13.47 -23.06 -3.56
C GLU A 156 12.45 -23.10 -2.41
N ASP A 157 12.29 -22.01 -1.65
CA ASP A 157 11.32 -21.95 -0.57
C ASP A 157 9.89 -21.92 -1.12
N LYS A 158 9.04 -22.80 -0.59
CA LYS A 158 7.65 -22.95 -1.03
C LYS A 158 6.85 -21.65 -0.94
N GLU A 159 7.11 -20.81 0.07
CA GLU A 159 6.36 -19.58 0.27
C GLU A 159 6.82 -18.49 -0.71
N ILE A 160 8.12 -18.41 -1.00
CA ILE A 160 8.68 -17.47 -1.98
C ILE A 160 8.28 -17.87 -3.40
N SER A 161 8.35 -19.16 -3.72
CA SER A 161 7.86 -19.70 -5.00
C SER A 161 6.36 -19.43 -5.19
N ALA A 162 5.55 -19.54 -4.14
CA ALA A 162 4.13 -19.16 -4.21
C ALA A 162 3.93 -17.68 -4.53
N LEU A 163 4.70 -16.77 -3.92
CA LEU A 163 4.63 -15.33 -4.22
C LEU A 163 5.14 -14.99 -5.63
N MET A 164 6.10 -15.76 -6.15
CA MET A 164 6.53 -15.66 -7.54
C MET A 164 5.43 -16.05 -8.52
N ASN A 165 4.75 -17.16 -8.26
CA ASN A 165 3.59 -17.56 -9.05
C ASN A 165 2.45 -16.53 -8.93
N LEU A 166 2.29 -15.89 -7.76
CA LEU A 166 1.33 -14.81 -7.56
C LEU A 166 1.62 -13.62 -8.48
N ARG A 167 2.90 -13.26 -8.67
CA ARG A 167 3.30 -12.19 -9.60
C ARG A 167 2.89 -12.53 -11.03
N VAL A 168 3.18 -13.75 -11.48
CA VAL A 168 2.82 -14.21 -12.83
C VAL A 168 1.30 -14.22 -13.03
N ALA A 169 0.54 -14.73 -12.06
CA ALA A 169 -0.92 -14.72 -12.09
C ALA A 169 -1.50 -13.29 -12.12
N TYR A 170 -0.87 -12.36 -11.39
CA TYR A 170 -1.22 -10.94 -11.40
C TYR A 170 -0.97 -10.28 -12.76
N GLU A 171 0.19 -10.53 -13.38
CA GLU A 171 0.51 -10.04 -14.73
C GLU A 171 -0.48 -10.58 -15.79
N ASN A 172 -0.89 -11.84 -15.64
CA ASN A 172 -1.89 -12.49 -16.51
C ASN A 172 -3.34 -12.09 -16.20
N ASN A 173 -3.58 -11.32 -15.14
CA ASN A 173 -4.92 -11.00 -14.61
C ASN A 173 -5.78 -12.25 -14.31
N ASP A 174 -5.15 -13.36 -13.90
CA ASP A 174 -5.85 -14.59 -13.53
C ASP A 174 -6.30 -14.53 -12.07
N TYR A 175 -7.55 -14.08 -11.87
CA TYR A 175 -8.15 -13.96 -10.54
C TYR A 175 -8.23 -15.29 -9.77
N GLN A 176 -8.52 -16.39 -10.46
CA GLN A 176 -8.74 -17.69 -9.83
C GLN A 176 -7.42 -18.28 -9.35
N GLU A 177 -6.36 -18.15 -10.15
CA GLU A 177 -5.03 -18.55 -9.76
C GLU A 177 -4.49 -17.71 -8.59
N ILE A 178 -4.71 -16.39 -8.60
CA ILE A 178 -4.37 -15.49 -7.49
C ILE A 178 -5.03 -15.95 -6.18
N LEU A 179 -6.33 -16.24 -6.20
CA LEU A 179 -7.07 -16.73 -5.02
C LEU A 179 -6.50 -18.06 -4.51
N ALA A 180 -6.28 -19.02 -5.42
CA ALA A 180 -5.77 -20.34 -5.07
C ALA A 180 -4.39 -20.28 -4.43
N ILE A 181 -3.52 -19.39 -4.92
CA ILE A 181 -2.18 -19.17 -4.35
C ILE A 181 -2.29 -18.50 -2.99
N LEU A 182 -3.08 -17.43 -2.87
CA LEU A 182 -3.23 -16.70 -1.61
C LEU A 182 -3.86 -17.54 -0.50
N ASN A 183 -4.68 -18.54 -0.81
CA ASN A 183 -5.21 -19.47 0.19
C ASN A 183 -4.16 -20.46 0.72
N LYS A 184 -3.07 -20.68 -0.01
CA LYS A 184 -1.96 -21.58 0.39
C LYS A 184 -0.85 -20.85 1.15
N VAL A 185 -0.69 -19.54 0.94
CA VAL A 185 0.35 -18.73 1.59
C VAL A 185 -0.02 -18.49 3.05
N LYS A 186 0.92 -18.74 3.97
CA LYS A 186 0.78 -18.35 5.37
C LYS A 186 0.83 -16.83 5.50
N LYS A 187 -0.24 -16.24 6.05
CA LYS A 187 -0.38 -14.78 6.24
C LYS A 187 -0.26 -14.46 7.72
N ASP A 188 0.55 -13.48 8.05
CA ASP A 188 0.53 -12.83 9.36
C ASP A 188 -0.51 -11.70 9.39
N ASP A 189 -0.77 -11.16 10.58
CA ASP A 189 -1.74 -10.07 10.80
C ASP A 189 -1.46 -8.83 9.96
N PHE A 190 -0.20 -8.58 9.59
CA PHE A 190 0.19 -7.45 8.77
C PHE A 190 -0.10 -7.72 7.29
N MET A 191 0.26 -8.90 6.77
CA MET A 191 -0.04 -9.33 5.41
C MET A 191 -1.54 -9.35 5.15
N VAL A 192 -2.36 -9.84 6.09
CA VAL A 192 -3.82 -9.87 5.91
C VAL A 192 -4.35 -8.46 5.64
N ARG A 193 -3.95 -7.46 6.43
CA ARG A 193 -4.39 -6.07 6.25
C ARG A 193 -3.92 -5.48 4.91
N CYS A 194 -2.68 -5.76 4.50
CA CYS A 194 -2.17 -5.30 3.21
C CYS A 194 -2.85 -6.01 2.03
N LEU A 195 -3.16 -7.30 2.19
CA LEU A 195 -3.81 -8.11 1.17
C LEU A 195 -5.28 -7.74 0.98
N ASP A 196 -6.00 -7.28 2.00
CA ASP A 196 -7.41 -6.88 1.84
C ASP A 196 -7.56 -5.73 0.83
N ASP A 197 -6.72 -4.70 0.93
CA ASP A 197 -6.68 -3.58 -0.03
C ASP A 197 -6.26 -4.06 -1.43
N PHE A 198 -5.28 -4.97 -1.50
CA PHE A 198 -4.82 -5.53 -2.77
C PHE A 198 -5.89 -6.38 -3.45
N MET A 199 -6.56 -7.25 -2.71
CA MET A 199 -7.64 -8.11 -3.19
C MET A 199 -8.82 -7.29 -3.69
N ARG A 200 -9.14 -6.19 -3.00
CA ARG A 200 -10.16 -5.24 -3.47
C ARG A 200 -9.79 -4.69 -4.85
N ASN A 201 -8.54 -4.25 -5.05
CA ASN A 201 -8.08 -3.74 -6.35
C ASN A 201 -8.11 -4.81 -7.45
N ILE A 202 -7.70 -6.04 -7.15
CA ILE A 202 -7.78 -7.15 -8.10
C ILE A 202 -9.24 -7.42 -8.49
N ARG A 203 -10.15 -7.47 -7.51
CA ARG A 203 -11.59 -7.68 -7.76
C ARG A 203 -12.17 -6.59 -8.67
N LEU A 204 -11.80 -5.33 -8.43
CA LEU A 204 -12.19 -4.21 -9.29
C LEU A 204 -11.71 -4.40 -10.74
N ASN A 205 -10.45 -4.81 -10.93
CA ASN A 205 -9.90 -5.07 -12.26
C ASN A 205 -10.54 -6.27 -12.95
N ALA A 206 -10.74 -7.37 -12.22
CA ALA A 206 -11.40 -8.58 -12.70
C ALA A 206 -12.85 -8.29 -13.13
N LEU A 207 -13.58 -7.48 -12.36
CA LEU A 207 -14.92 -7.01 -12.71
C LEU A 207 -14.93 -6.26 -14.04
N ILE A 208 -14.02 -5.29 -14.24
CA ILE A 208 -13.95 -4.52 -15.49
C ILE A 208 -13.72 -5.42 -16.70
N ILE A 209 -12.78 -6.38 -16.59
CA ILE A 209 -12.48 -7.30 -17.68
C ILE A 209 -13.71 -8.17 -18.00
N LYS A 210 -14.37 -8.69 -16.96
CA LYS A 210 -15.50 -9.61 -17.10
C LYS A 210 -16.76 -8.94 -17.65
N ILE A 211 -17.05 -7.69 -17.29
CA ILE A 211 -18.27 -7.02 -17.77
C ILE A 211 -18.12 -6.44 -19.18
N ARG A 212 -16.89 -6.17 -19.64
CA ARG A 212 -16.59 -5.50 -20.92
C ARG A 212 -17.31 -6.11 -22.16
N PRO A 213 -17.45 -7.44 -22.32
CA PRO A 213 -18.13 -8.01 -23.48
C PRO A 213 -19.66 -7.96 -23.38
N TYR A 214 -20.24 -7.63 -22.22
CA TYR A 214 -21.67 -7.67 -21.99
C TYR A 214 -22.30 -6.27 -22.07
N LYS A 215 -23.59 -6.23 -22.39
CA LYS A 215 -24.41 -5.01 -22.25
C LYS A 215 -25.20 -5.02 -20.93
N ASN A 216 -25.80 -6.17 -20.61
CA ASN A 216 -26.54 -6.39 -19.38
C ASN A 216 -25.94 -7.63 -18.69
N VAL A 217 -25.66 -7.53 -17.40
CA VAL A 217 -25.06 -8.63 -16.61
C VAL A 217 -25.82 -8.82 -15.31
N GLU A 218 -26.17 -10.06 -14.99
CA GLU A 218 -26.80 -10.39 -13.70
C GLU A 218 -25.78 -10.30 -12.56
N LEU A 219 -26.12 -9.64 -11.46
CA LEU A 219 -25.25 -9.52 -10.29
C LEU A 219 -24.94 -10.89 -9.66
N LYS A 220 -25.89 -11.84 -9.73
CA LYS A 220 -25.71 -13.23 -9.26
C LYS A 220 -24.63 -13.97 -10.04
N TYR A 221 -24.55 -13.73 -11.35
CA TYR A 221 -23.53 -14.32 -12.19
C TYR A 221 -22.15 -13.80 -11.79
N LEU A 222 -22.00 -12.49 -11.62
CA LEU A 222 -20.74 -11.87 -11.17
C LEU A 222 -20.33 -12.34 -9.76
N ALA A 223 -21.30 -12.49 -8.85
CA ALA A 223 -21.05 -12.98 -7.50
C ALA A 223 -20.48 -14.41 -7.49
N LYS A 224 -21.06 -15.30 -8.29
CA LYS A 224 -20.56 -16.68 -8.45
C LYS A 224 -19.17 -16.73 -9.07
N GLU A 225 -18.95 -15.95 -10.13
CA GLU A 225 -17.68 -15.95 -10.86
C GLU A 225 -16.50 -15.43 -10.02
N LEU A 226 -16.76 -14.49 -9.11
CA LEU A 226 -15.75 -13.88 -8.25
C LEU A 226 -15.67 -14.50 -6.84
N GLU A 227 -16.49 -15.49 -6.55
CA GLU A 227 -16.61 -16.14 -5.23
C GLU A 227 -16.87 -15.16 -4.07
N ILE A 228 -17.70 -14.13 -4.31
CA ILE A 228 -18.04 -13.09 -3.33
C ILE A 228 -19.55 -12.90 -3.19
N SER A 229 -19.98 -12.23 -2.12
CA SER A 229 -21.40 -11.95 -1.91
C SER A 229 -21.94 -10.93 -2.92
N GLU A 230 -23.22 -11.04 -3.29
CA GLU A 230 -23.88 -10.05 -4.16
C GLU A 230 -23.82 -8.62 -3.58
N LYS A 231 -23.84 -8.49 -2.25
CA LYS A 231 -23.69 -7.20 -1.57
C LYS A 231 -22.32 -6.57 -1.84
N GLU A 232 -21.27 -7.38 -1.79
CA GLU A 232 -19.90 -6.93 -2.05
C GLU A 232 -19.71 -6.57 -3.53
N VAL A 233 -20.21 -7.38 -4.46
CA VAL A 233 -20.23 -7.05 -5.90
C VAL A 233 -20.89 -5.69 -6.13
N LYS A 234 -22.04 -5.44 -5.49
CA LYS A 234 -22.74 -4.15 -5.60
C LYS A 234 -21.88 -2.99 -5.10
N THR A 235 -21.23 -3.13 -3.94
CA THR A 235 -20.34 -2.10 -3.38
C THR A 235 -19.18 -1.79 -4.34
N LEU A 236 -18.54 -2.82 -4.90
CA LEU A 236 -17.45 -2.67 -5.86
C LEU A 236 -17.92 -2.01 -7.17
N LEU A 237 -19.10 -2.40 -7.69
CA LEU A 237 -19.67 -1.77 -8.89
C LEU A 237 -20.04 -0.30 -8.66
N VAL A 238 -20.56 0.05 -7.48
CA VAL A 238 -20.85 1.44 -7.12
C VAL A 238 -19.56 2.26 -7.12
N GLU A 239 -18.49 1.74 -6.51
CA GLU A 239 -17.17 2.37 -6.55
C GLU A 239 -16.68 2.58 -7.98
N LEU A 240 -16.74 1.57 -8.84
CA LEU A 240 -16.29 1.70 -10.22
C LEU A 240 -17.09 2.72 -11.05
N ILE A 241 -18.38 2.87 -10.75
CA ILE A 241 -19.24 3.87 -11.39
C ILE A 241 -18.91 5.29 -10.87
N LEU A 242 -18.72 5.44 -9.55
CA LEU A 242 -18.35 6.72 -8.94
C LEU A 242 -16.97 7.19 -9.39
N ASP A 243 -16.01 6.27 -9.51
CA ASP A 243 -14.67 6.51 -10.03
C ASP A 243 -14.63 6.70 -11.56
N GLN A 244 -15.78 6.65 -12.24
CA GLN A 244 -15.93 6.77 -13.70
C GLN A 244 -15.12 5.74 -14.51
N ARG A 245 -14.75 4.62 -13.89
CA ARG A 245 -14.05 3.51 -14.56
C ARG A 245 -15.01 2.68 -15.42
N ILE A 246 -16.30 2.70 -15.09
CA ILE A 246 -17.39 2.04 -15.82
C ILE A 246 -18.52 3.04 -16.02
N ASP A 247 -19.10 3.09 -17.22
CA ASP A 247 -20.36 3.81 -17.50
C ASP A 247 -21.52 2.82 -17.49
N GLY A 248 -22.27 2.78 -16.39
CA GLY A 248 -23.37 1.86 -16.21
C GLY A 248 -24.29 2.23 -15.07
N LYS A 249 -25.45 1.57 -15.02
CA LYS A 249 -26.47 1.71 -13.99
C LYS A 249 -26.78 0.36 -13.39
N ILE A 250 -27.03 0.33 -12.09
CA ILE A 250 -27.40 -0.87 -11.35
C ILE A 250 -28.92 -0.86 -11.16
N ASP A 251 -29.62 -1.82 -11.76
CA ASP A 251 -31.03 -2.08 -11.44
C ASP A 251 -31.11 -2.95 -10.18
N GLN A 252 -31.45 -2.31 -9.06
CA GLN A 252 -31.56 -2.97 -7.77
C GLN A 252 -32.77 -3.90 -7.65
N LYS A 253 -33.84 -3.69 -8.45
CA LYS A 253 -35.04 -4.54 -8.38
C LYS A 253 -34.85 -5.84 -9.14
N GLN A 254 -34.28 -5.74 -10.34
CA GLN A 254 -34.05 -6.92 -11.19
C GLN A 254 -32.69 -7.59 -10.91
N GLY A 255 -31.74 -6.87 -10.31
CA GLY A 255 -30.42 -7.42 -9.99
C GLY A 255 -29.49 -7.48 -11.19
N TYR A 256 -29.55 -6.49 -12.09
CA TYR A 256 -28.69 -6.41 -13.28
C TYR A 256 -27.85 -5.13 -13.28
N LEU A 257 -26.65 -5.23 -13.84
CA LEU A 257 -25.85 -4.10 -14.28
C LEU A 257 -26.15 -3.86 -15.76
N GLU A 258 -26.63 -2.67 -16.10
CA GLU A 258 -26.80 -2.20 -17.48
C GLU A 258 -25.67 -1.24 -17.82
N LEU A 259 -24.84 -1.63 -18.80
CA LEU A 259 -23.75 -0.80 -19.30
C LEU A 259 -24.28 0.13 -20.39
N SER A 260 -23.98 1.42 -20.25
CA SER A 260 -24.35 2.41 -21.25
C SER A 260 -23.56 2.11 -22.53
N SER A 261 -24.26 1.87 -23.64
CA SER A 261 -23.61 1.68 -24.92
C SER A 261 -23.07 3.04 -25.39
N ALA A 262 -21.80 3.30 -25.06
CA ALA A 262 -21.12 4.59 -25.21
C ALA A 262 -21.28 5.26 -26.60
N LYS A 263 -21.57 4.51 -27.67
CA LYS A 263 -21.72 5.08 -29.02
C LYS A 263 -23.08 5.71 -29.30
N LYS A 264 -24.19 5.20 -28.77
CA LYS A 264 -25.54 5.75 -29.06
C LYS A 264 -25.92 6.86 -28.09
N ASP A 265 -25.56 6.75 -26.81
CA ASP A 265 -25.95 7.73 -25.80
C ASP A 265 -25.11 9.01 -25.86
N VAL A 266 -23.82 8.93 -26.21
CA VAL A 266 -22.94 10.11 -26.25
C VAL A 266 -23.28 11.03 -27.42
N ILE A 267 -23.56 10.48 -28.61
CA ILE A 267 -23.96 11.27 -29.78
C ILE A 267 -25.31 11.94 -29.53
N SER A 268 -26.24 11.19 -28.95
CA SER A 268 -27.57 11.71 -28.59
C SER A 268 -27.48 12.77 -27.49
N LYS A 269 -26.70 12.56 -26.42
CA LYS A 269 -26.50 13.56 -25.35
C LYS A 269 -25.83 14.83 -25.88
N LYS A 270 -24.77 14.72 -26.69
CA LYS A 270 -24.10 15.88 -27.30
C LYS A 270 -25.04 16.67 -28.20
N LYS A 271 -25.88 15.98 -28.99
CA LYS A 271 -26.90 16.62 -29.81
C LYS A 271 -27.93 17.37 -28.95
N HIS A 272 -28.45 16.74 -27.90
CA HIS A 272 -29.41 17.39 -26.99
C HIS A 272 -28.80 18.57 -26.23
N GLN A 273 -27.54 18.46 -25.78
CA GLN A 273 -26.82 19.57 -25.13
C GLN A 273 -26.57 20.74 -26.08
N ALA A 274 -26.19 20.46 -27.33
CA ALA A 274 -26.04 21.51 -28.34
C ALA A 274 -27.38 22.20 -28.63
N ILE A 275 -28.47 21.45 -28.73
CA ILE A 275 -29.82 22.01 -28.92
C ILE A 275 -30.23 22.86 -27.70
N SER A 276 -29.96 22.41 -26.46
CA SER A 276 -30.32 23.18 -25.27
C SER A 276 -29.54 24.48 -25.20
N SER A 277 -28.22 24.46 -25.45
CA SER A 277 -27.41 25.69 -25.48
C SER A 277 -27.91 26.65 -26.56
N TRP A 278 -28.39 26.14 -27.69
CA TRP A 278 -28.95 26.96 -28.76
C TRP A 278 -30.30 27.57 -28.36
N LEU A 279 -31.16 26.81 -27.67
CA LEU A 279 -32.40 27.32 -27.09
C LEU A 279 -32.14 28.39 -26.03
N ASP A 280 -31.16 28.17 -25.15
CA ASP A 280 -30.76 29.15 -24.12
C ASP A 280 -30.25 30.43 -24.77
N SER A 281 -29.43 30.32 -25.82
CA SER A 281 -28.92 31.47 -26.58
C SER A 281 -30.03 32.22 -27.31
N LEU A 282 -31.01 31.51 -27.86
CA LEU A 282 -32.19 32.10 -28.50
C LEU A 282 -33.11 32.79 -27.49
N ALA A 283 -33.29 32.20 -26.31
CA ALA A 283 -34.05 32.81 -25.22
C ALA A 283 -33.38 34.10 -24.73
N ASP A 284 -32.06 34.10 -24.58
CA ASP A 284 -31.26 35.28 -24.23
C ASP A 284 -31.37 36.38 -25.29
N LEU A 285 -31.27 36.03 -26.57
CA LEU A 285 -31.44 36.99 -27.67
C LEU A 285 -32.85 37.58 -27.70
N ASN A 286 -33.87 36.74 -27.54
CA ASN A 286 -35.26 37.22 -27.48
C ASN A 286 -35.48 38.16 -26.29
N GLY A 287 -34.93 37.82 -25.12
CA GLY A 287 -34.96 38.69 -23.93
C GLY A 287 -34.32 40.06 -24.19
N LYS A 288 -33.15 40.09 -24.84
CA LYS A 288 -32.45 41.34 -25.22
C LYS A 288 -33.23 42.17 -26.24
N ILE A 289 -33.89 41.54 -27.21
CA ILE A 289 -34.71 42.24 -28.21
C ILE A 289 -35.96 42.86 -27.57
N ILE A 290 -36.58 42.18 -26.62
CA ILE A 290 -37.75 42.71 -25.89
C ILE A 290 -37.36 43.87 -24.98
N GLN A 291 -36.18 43.83 -24.34
CA GLN A 291 -35.67 44.93 -23.51
C GLN A 291 -35.25 46.17 -24.31
N ASN A 292 -34.81 46.02 -25.57
CA ASN A 292 -34.43 47.14 -26.45
C ASN A 292 -35.62 47.80 -27.19
N LYS A 293 -36.86 47.33 -26.97
CA LYS A 293 -38.07 47.86 -27.62
C LYS A 293 -38.87 48.85 -26.75
N TYR A 294 -38.38 49.17 -25.56
CA TYR A 294 -38.84 50.24 -24.67
C TYR A 294 -37.66 51.16 -24.34
#